data_AF-A0A3D4GWD0-F1
#
_entry.id   AF-A0A3D4GWD0-F1
#
_cell.length_a   1.000
_cell.length_b   1.000
_cell.length_c   1.000
_cell.angle_alpha   90.00
_cell.angle_beta   90.00
_cell.angle_gamma   90.00
#
_symmetry.space_group_name_H-M   'P 1'
#
loop_
_entity.id
_entity.type
_entity.pdbx_description
1 polymer ?
#
loop_
_entity_poly.entity_id
_entity_poly.type
_entity_poly.pdbx_seq_one_letter_code
_entity_poly.pdbx_strand_id
1 'polypeptide(L)'
;EEDGSERVLSEADSGSFFGEMALLDDAARSATARAVEKTELAAFYRSDLLALAEEKSQLGVKIIMYLSQVVAERLRRTNRSLKEVRDELESVKVDSEEVDGA
;
A
#
# COMPACT_ATOMS: atom_id res chain seq x y z
N GLU A 1 22.16 7.44 9.26
CA GLU A 1 20.99 8.06 9.91
C GLU A 1 19.92 8.13 8.83
N GLU A 2 18.82 7.40 8.98
CA GLU A 2 17.66 7.59 8.09
C GLU A 2 17.12 8.99 8.39
N ASP A 3 17.12 9.85 7.39
CA ASP A 3 16.50 11.17 7.45
C ASP A 3 15.06 10.98 7.97
N GLY A 4 14.78 11.48 9.18
CA GLY A 4 13.53 11.26 9.91
C GLY A 4 12.30 11.95 9.30
N SER A 5 12.33 12.20 7.99
CA SER A 5 11.22 12.79 7.26
C SER A 5 10.09 11.76 7.10
N GLU A 6 8.96 12.00 7.77
CA GLU A 6 7.73 11.26 7.50
C GLU A 6 7.33 11.48 6.03
N ARG A 7 7.23 10.39 5.25
CA ARG A 7 6.77 10.45 3.85
C ARG A 7 5.36 9.87 3.75
N VAL A 8 4.45 10.64 3.16
CA VAL A 8 3.10 10.16 2.83
C VAL A 8 3.20 9.14 1.70
N LEU A 9 2.83 7.89 1.97
CA LEU A 9 2.85 6.81 0.97
C LEU A 9 1.56 6.76 0.15
N SER A 10 0.42 7.04 0.78
CA SER A 10 -0.91 7.06 0.17
C SER A 10 -1.87 7.80 1.08
N GLU A 11 -2.90 8.40 0.48
CA GLU A 11 -4.09 8.90 1.17
C GLU A 11 -5.23 7.86 1.05
N ALA A 12 -6.17 7.90 1.99
CA ALA A 12 -7.31 7.00 2.03
C ALA A 12 -8.57 7.78 2.38
N ASP A 13 -9.53 7.77 1.45
CA ASP A 13 -10.81 8.45 1.61
C ASP A 13 -11.91 7.52 2.14
N SER A 14 -13.09 8.09 2.41
CA SER A 14 -14.28 7.31 2.78
C SER A 14 -14.54 6.16 1.81
N GLY A 15 -14.78 4.96 2.36
CA GLY A 15 -14.94 3.72 1.60
C GLY A 15 -13.64 3.00 1.26
N SER A 16 -12.48 3.60 1.57
CA SER A 16 -11.19 2.93 1.39
C SER A 16 -10.95 1.86 2.45
N PHE A 17 -10.26 0.79 2.04
CA PHE A 17 -9.75 -0.24 2.93
C PHE A 17 -8.22 -0.14 3.01
N PHE A 18 -7.65 -0.29 4.20
CA PHE A 18 -6.20 -0.29 4.41
C PHE A 18 -5.81 -1.19 5.59
N GLY A 19 -4.53 -1.58 5.65
CA GLY A 19 -4.03 -2.51 6.66
C GLY A 19 -4.25 -3.98 6.30
N GLU A 20 -4.54 -4.24 5.02
CA GLU A 20 -4.78 -5.53 4.41
C GLU A 20 -3.59 -6.49 4.50
N MET A 21 -2.36 -5.96 4.46
CA MET A 21 -1.15 -6.77 4.48
C MET A 21 -1.08 -7.56 5.79
N ALA A 22 -1.03 -6.87 6.93
CA ALA A 22 -1.01 -7.50 8.25
C ALA A 22 -2.26 -8.36 8.54
N LEU A 23 -3.39 -8.10 7.86
CA LEU A 23 -4.57 -8.96 7.96
C LEU A 23 -4.36 -10.32 7.25
N LEU A 24 -3.65 -10.34 6.12
CA LEU A 24 -3.38 -11.52 5.30
C LEU A 24 -2.13 -12.30 5.73
N ASP A 25 -1.02 -11.62 6.03
CA ASP A 25 0.31 -12.23 6.21
C ASP A 25 0.81 -12.27 7.66
N ASP A 26 0.08 -11.65 8.59
CA ASP A 26 0.45 -11.53 10.02
C ASP A 26 1.81 -10.84 10.26
N ALA A 27 2.32 -10.10 9.27
CA ALA A 27 3.57 -9.36 9.37
C ALA A 27 3.39 -8.02 10.09
N ALA A 28 4.52 -7.41 10.48
CA ALA A 28 4.53 -6.06 11.04
C ALA A 28 3.87 -5.07 10.06
N ARG A 29 3.23 -4.03 10.60
CA ARG A 29 2.64 -2.95 9.80
C ARG A 29 3.73 -2.33 8.92
N SER A 30 3.48 -2.32 7.61
CA SER A 30 4.43 -1.74 6.64
C SER A 30 4.47 -0.22 6.66
N ALA A 31 3.45 0.43 7.24
CA ALA A 31 3.38 1.88 7.41
C ALA A 31 2.43 2.24 8.57
N THR A 32 2.57 3.48 9.05
CA THR A 32 1.65 4.12 9.99
C THR A 32 0.47 4.73 9.24
N ALA A 33 -0.73 4.67 9.81
CA ALA A 33 -1.89 5.43 9.34
C ALA A 33 -2.25 6.49 10.38
N ARG A 34 -2.40 7.75 9.94
CA ARG A 34 -2.76 8.89 10.79
C ARG A 34 -4.01 9.54 10.22
N ALA A 35 -5.04 9.71 11.05
CA ALA A 35 -6.22 10.47 10.65
C ALA A 35 -5.86 11.96 10.51
N VAL A 36 -6.17 12.55 9.36
CA VAL A 36 -5.96 13.99 9.09
C VAL A 36 -7.12 14.85 9.55
N GLU A 37 -8.28 14.24 9.77
CA GLU A 37 -9.50 14.86 10.27
C GLU A 37 -10.26 13.89 11.18
N LYS A 38 -11.47 14.28 11.65
CA LYS A 38 -12.32 13.38 12.44
C LYS A 38 -12.79 12.22 11.55
N THR A 39 -12.32 11.01 11.85
CA THR A 39 -12.60 9.80 11.06
C THR A 39 -13.23 8.71 11.92
N GLU A 40 -14.22 8.02 11.37
CA GLU A 40 -14.78 6.79 11.93
C GLU A 40 -14.37 5.59 11.06
N LEU A 41 -13.98 4.49 11.69
CA LEU A 41 -13.47 3.30 11.01
C LEU A 41 -14.15 2.04 11.53
N ALA A 42 -14.42 1.11 10.62
CA ALA A 42 -14.74 -0.27 10.99
C ALA A 42 -13.44 -1.08 11.06
N ALA A 43 -13.15 -1.66 12.24
CA ALA A 43 -12.00 -2.54 12.42
C ALA A 43 -12.39 -3.98 12.05
N PHE A 44 -11.50 -4.67 11.34
CA PHE A 44 -11.64 -6.09 11.02
C PHE A 44 -10.37 -6.83 11.42
N TYR A 45 -10.49 -7.76 12.37
CA TYR A 45 -9.35 -8.44 12.96
C TYR A 45 -9.04 -9.75 12.25
N ARG A 46 -7.77 -10.16 12.29
CA ARG A 46 -7.31 -11.41 11.68
C ARG A 46 -7.99 -12.63 12.28
N SER A 47 -8.22 -12.64 13.60
CA SER A 47 -9.00 -13.68 14.27
C SER A 47 -10.39 -13.85 13.66
N ASP A 48 -11.06 -12.74 13.36
CA ASP A 48 -12.41 -12.75 12.80
C ASP A 48 -12.41 -13.23 11.35
N LEU A 49 -11.39 -12.85 10.56
CA LEU A 49 -11.21 -13.35 9.21
C LEU A 49 -11.00 -14.87 9.19
N LEU A 50 -10.14 -15.39 10.08
CA LEU A 50 -9.87 -16.81 10.17
C LEU A 50 -11.12 -17.58 10.63
N ALA A 51 -11.83 -17.09 11.65
CA ALA A 51 -13.09 -17.67 12.10
C ALA A 51 -14.14 -17.68 10.96
N LEU A 52 -14.27 -16.60 10.19
CA LEU A 52 -15.16 -16.56 9.04
C LEU A 52 -14.76 -17.53 7.92
N ALA A 53 -13.47 -17.72 7.68
CA ALA A 53 -12.98 -18.69 6.70
C ALA A 53 -13.30 -20.13 7.10
N GLU A 54 -13.31 -20.42 8.40
CA GLU A 54 -13.65 -21.74 8.95
C GLU A 54 -15.17 -21.97 9.01
N GLU A 55 -15.92 -21.05 9.63
CA GLU A 55 -17.36 -21.20 9.87
C GLU A 55 -18.22 -20.94 8.64
N LYS A 56 -17.77 -20.01 7.77
CA LYS A 56 -18.52 -19.53 6.60
C LYS A 56 -17.60 -19.46 5.39
N SER A 57 -17.03 -20.60 5.02
CA SER A 57 -16.01 -20.75 3.97
C SER A 57 -16.28 -19.96 2.67
N GLN A 58 -17.51 -19.95 2.15
CA GLN A 58 -17.85 -19.17 0.95
C GLN A 58 -17.69 -17.66 1.16
N LEU A 59 -18.03 -17.14 2.34
CA LEU A 59 -17.86 -15.73 2.67
C LEU A 59 -16.38 -15.41 2.93
N GLY A 60 -15.68 -16.26 3.69
CA GLY A 60 -14.25 -16.10 3.94
C GLY A 60 -13.43 -16.06 2.65
N VAL A 61 -13.68 -16.98 1.72
CA VAL A 61 -13.04 -16.98 0.39
C VAL A 61 -13.32 -15.68 -0.36
N LYS A 62 -14.57 -15.18 -0.37
CA LYS A 62 -14.89 -13.89 -1.02
C LYS A 62 -14.11 -12.72 -0.44
N ILE A 63 -14.00 -12.66 0.89
CA ILE A 63 -13.24 -11.61 1.57
C ILE A 63 -11.76 -11.71 1.22
N ILE A 64 -11.15 -12.90 1.32
CA ILE A 64 -9.74 -13.13 0.98
C ILE A 64 -9.45 -12.76 -0.47
N MET A 65 -10.33 -13.13 -1.41
CA MET A 65 -10.19 -12.78 -2.82
C MET A 65 -10.23 -11.26 -3.04
N TYR A 66 -11.12 -10.55 -2.35
CA TYR A 66 -11.19 -9.08 -2.40
C TYR A 66 -9.91 -8.44 -1.84
N LEU A 67 -9.45 -8.88 -0.67
CA LEU A 67 -8.20 -8.39 -0.07
C LEU A 67 -7.00 -8.63 -1.00
N SER A 68 -6.95 -9.80 -1.65
CA SER A 68 -5.91 -10.15 -2.62
C SER A 68 -5.92 -9.21 -3.83
N GLN A 69 -7.11 -8.83 -4.32
CA GLN A 69 -7.25 -7.86 -5.41
C GLN A 69 -6.76 -6.47 -5.00
N VAL A 70 -7.06 -6.03 -3.76
CA VAL A 70 -6.57 -4.75 -3.23
C VAL A 70 -5.05 -4.71 -3.17
N VAL A 71 -4.41 -5.76 -2.63
CA VAL A 71 -2.95 -5.87 -2.59
C VAL A 71 -2.34 -5.85 -3.99
N ALA A 72 -2.90 -6.65 -4.91
CA ALA A 72 -2.40 -6.73 -6.28
C ALA A 72 -2.50 -5.38 -7.01
N GLU A 73 -3.58 -4.64 -6.80
CA GLU A 73 -3.77 -3.31 -7.37
C GLU A 73 -2.76 -2.31 -6.82
N ARG A 74 -2.53 -2.31 -5.51
CA ARG A 74 -1.52 -1.46 -4.87
C ARG A 74 -0.12 -1.77 -5.37
N LEU A 75 0.25 -3.06 -5.48
CA LEU A 75 1.53 -3.47 -6.03
C LEU A 75 1.73 -2.98 -7.48
N ARG A 76 0.70 -3.09 -8.33
CA ARG A 76 0.76 -2.57 -9.70
C ARG A 76 0.97 -1.05 -9.74
N ARG A 77 0.32 -0.31 -8.85
CA ARG A 77 0.49 1.15 -8.72
C ARG A 77 1.90 1.49 -8.27
N THR A 78 2.39 0.86 -7.20
CA THR A 78 3.77 1.05 -6.71
C THR A 78 4.81 0.74 -7.78
N ASN A 79 4.65 -0.37 -8.51
CA ASN A 79 5.56 -0.73 -9.61
C ASN A 79 5.53 0.31 -10.75
N ARG A 80 4.37 0.91 -11.04
CA ARG A 80 4.25 1.96 -12.05
C ARG A 80 4.96 3.24 -11.60
N SER A 81 4.69 3.70 -10.39
CA SER A 81 5.35 4.90 -9.82
C SER A 81 6.87 4.70 -9.71
N LEU A 82 7.32 3.50 -9.33
CA LEU A 82 8.75 3.18 -9.30
C LEU A 82 9.38 3.27 -10.69
N LYS A 83 8.68 2.80 -11.72
CA LYS A 83 9.15 2.90 -13.10
C LYS A 83 9.23 4.36 -13.56
N GLU A 84 8.17 5.15 -13.32
CA GLU A 84 8.12 6.58 -13.68
C GLU A 84 9.29 7.36 -13.05
N VAL A 85 9.52 7.20 -11.74
CA VAL A 85 10.63 7.85 -11.03
C VAL A 85 11.99 7.42 -11.60
N ARG A 86 12.14 6.13 -11.95
CA ARG A 86 13.40 5.64 -12.54
C ARG A 86 13.63 6.23 -13.93
N ASP A 87 12.60 6.28 -14.76
CA ASP A 87 12.69 6.80 -16.12
C ASP A 87 13.00 8.32 -16.08
N GLU A 88 12.42 9.09 -15.14
CA GLU A 88 12.78 10.50 -14.90
C GLU A 88 14.24 10.66 -14.44
N LEU A 89 14.70 9.83 -13.52
CA LEU A 89 16.09 9.87 -13.04
C LEU A 89 17.11 9.58 -14.16
N GLU A 90 16.76 8.69 -15.10
CA GLU A 90 17.57 8.43 -16.29
C GLU A 90 17.63 9.66 -17.21
N SER A 91 16.52 10.37 -17.44
CA SER A 91 16.53 11.61 -18.25
C SER A 91 17.37 12.74 -17.63
N VAL A 92 17.34 12.91 -16.31
CA VAL A 92 18.12 13.96 -15.63
C VAL A 92 19.62 13.69 -15.71
N LYS A 93 20.04 12.41 -15.69
CA LYS A 93 21.46 12.05 -15.85
C LYS A 93 21.97 12.37 -17.26
N VAL A 94 21.18 12.09 -18.29
CA VAL A 94 21.54 12.39 -19.69
C VAL A 94 21.73 13.89 -19.90
N ASP A 95 20.82 14.72 -19.39
CA ASP A 95 20.94 16.19 -19.52
C ASP A 95 22.17 16.75 -18.77
N SER A 96 22.56 16.16 -17.62
CA SER A 96 23.75 16.59 -16.89
C SER A 96 25.08 16.24 -17.58
N GLU A 97 25.11 15.13 -18.32
CA GLU A 97 26.30 14.69 -19.07
C GLU A 97 26.49 15.50 -20.37
N GLU A 98 25.42 16.02 -20.98
CA GLU A 98 25.49 16.90 -22.14
C GLU A 98 25.95 18.33 -21.81
N VAL A 99 25.70 18.81 -20.59
CA VAL A 99 26.10 20.16 -20.14
C VAL A 99 27.57 20.24 -19.71
N ASP A 100 28.12 19.19 -19.11
CA ASP A 100 29.55 19.14 -18.71
C ASP A 100 30.51 18.87 -19.89
N GLY A 101 29.96 18.53 -21.07
CA GLY A 101 30.72 18.24 -22.30
C GLY A 101 30.88 19.43 -23.27
N ALA A 102 30.35 20.61 -22.95
CA ALA A 102 30.40 21.83 -23.76
C ALA A 102 31.24 22.93 -23.10
#